data_AF-A0A6C0QZ79-F1
#
_entry.id   AF-A0A6C0QZ79-F1
#
_cell.length_a   1.000
_cell.length_b   1.000
_cell.length_c   1.000
_cell.angle_alpha   90.00
_cell.angle_beta   90.00
_cell.angle_gamma   90.00
#
_symmetry.space_group_name_H-M   'P 1'
#
loop_
_entity.id
_entity.type
_entity.pdbx_description
1 polymer ?
#
loop_
_entity_poly.entity_id
_entity_poly.type
_entity_poly.pdbx_seq_one_letter_code
_entity_poly.pdbx_strand_id
1 'polypeptide(L)'
;MSNVVFSASGKFIGNVAQGLADRDDDSVLVLAPFAGEASTYAPSKKGKYKGYYRLELNVLIPEDAIKGDDCLNDFAAFAVVRLPKERVQEHLWREE
;
A
#
# COMPACT_ATOMS: atom_id res chain seq x y z
N MET A 1 -6.57 -16.29 -3.69
CA MET A 1 -5.21 -15.96 -3.22
C MET A 1 -5.23 -14.51 -2.75
N SER A 2 -4.79 -14.23 -1.53
CA SER A 2 -4.72 -12.85 -1.03
C SER A 2 -3.49 -12.17 -1.63
N ASN A 3 -3.65 -11.00 -2.26
CA ASN A 3 -2.54 -10.21 -2.81
C ASN A 3 -1.80 -9.40 -1.72
N VAL A 4 -2.09 -9.64 -0.44
CA VAL A 4 -1.50 -8.94 0.70
C VAL A 4 -0.47 -9.84 1.37
N VAL A 5 0.74 -9.34 1.56
CA VAL A 5 1.82 -10.02 2.27
C VAL A 5 1.84 -9.57 3.72
N PHE A 6 1.53 -10.47 4.64
CA PHE A 6 1.74 -10.28 6.07
C PHE A 6 3.19 -10.62 6.44
N SER A 7 3.69 -10.04 7.55
CA SER A 7 5.07 -10.23 8.05
C SER A 7 6.20 -9.96 7.03
N ALA A 8 6.00 -9.02 6.10
CA ALA A 8 7.04 -8.60 5.17
C ALA A 8 8.27 -8.05 5.92
N SER A 9 9.44 -8.64 5.69
CA SER A 9 10.70 -8.14 6.26
C SER A 9 11.11 -6.81 5.61
N GLY A 10 11.89 -5.99 6.33
CA GLY A 10 12.39 -4.73 5.77
C GLY A 10 13.17 -4.91 4.46
N LYS A 11 13.93 -6.00 4.34
CA LYS A 11 14.64 -6.36 3.10
C LYS A 11 13.66 -6.67 1.96
N PHE A 12 12.60 -7.42 2.23
CA PHE A 12 11.59 -7.72 1.21
C PHE A 12 10.86 -6.45 0.75
N ILE A 13 10.48 -5.57 1.70
CA ILE A 13 9.87 -4.28 1.38
C ILE A 13 10.82 -3.43 0.52
N GLY A 14 12.10 -3.37 0.88
CA GLY A 14 13.12 -2.68 0.10
C GLY A 14 13.26 -3.23 -1.32
N ASN A 15 13.26 -4.55 -1.49
CA ASN A 15 13.32 -5.18 -2.81
C ASN A 15 12.08 -4.86 -3.67
N VAL A 16 10.88 -4.86 -3.06
CA VAL A 16 9.64 -4.48 -3.78
C VAL A 16 9.67 -3.01 -4.18
N ALA A 17 10.11 -2.12 -3.27
CA ALA A 17 10.27 -0.70 -3.57
C ALA A 17 11.25 -0.47 -4.72
N GLN A 18 12.41 -1.13 -4.68
CA GLN A 18 13.41 -1.05 -5.73
C GLN A 18 12.86 -1.55 -7.08
N GLY A 19 12.13 -2.67 -7.08
CA GLY A 19 11.49 -3.18 -8.30
C GLY A 19 10.43 -2.25 -8.91
N LEU A 20 9.85 -1.31 -8.14
CA LEU A 20 9.00 -0.26 -8.70
C LEU A 20 9.81 0.84 -9.38
N ALA A 21 10.94 1.23 -8.80
CA ALA A 21 11.85 2.21 -9.40
C ALA A 21 12.49 1.63 -10.67
N ASP A 22 12.97 0.39 -10.63
CA ASP A 22 13.66 -0.27 -11.75
C ASP A 22 12.73 -0.55 -12.96
N ARG A 23 11.42 -0.37 -12.82
CA ARG A 23 10.47 -0.54 -13.92
C ARG A 23 10.59 0.58 -14.96
N ASP A 24 11.06 1.75 -14.55
CA ASP A 24 11.23 2.92 -15.40
C ASP A 24 12.48 3.70 -14.96
N ASP A 25 13.47 3.76 -15.84
CA ASP A 25 14.80 4.33 -15.56
C ASP A 25 14.77 5.82 -15.16
N ASP A 26 13.67 6.53 -15.42
CA ASP A 26 13.46 7.94 -15.04
C ASP A 26 12.47 8.10 -13.87
N SER A 27 12.36 7.10 -13.00
CA SER A 27 11.51 7.13 -11.81
C SER A 27 12.29 7.34 -10.51
N VAL A 28 11.70 8.11 -9.59
CA VAL A 28 12.18 8.28 -8.21
C VAL A 28 11.12 7.83 -7.21
N LEU A 29 11.56 7.20 -6.11
CA LEU A 29 10.67 6.84 -5.01
C LEU A 29 10.53 8.03 -4.06
N VAL A 30 9.28 8.45 -3.81
CA VAL A 30 8.96 9.52 -2.86
C VAL A 30 8.29 8.93 -1.62
N LEU A 31 8.80 9.27 -0.43
CA LEU A 31 8.16 8.96 0.84
C LEU A 31 7.26 10.13 1.25
N ALA A 32 5.95 9.98 1.03
CA ALA A 32 4.95 10.97 1.42
C ALA A 32 4.14 10.49 2.64
N PRO A 33 3.85 11.38 3.62
CA PRO A 33 3.06 11.01 4.78
C PRO A 33 1.58 10.86 4.43
N PHE A 34 0.86 10.07 5.23
CA PHE A 34 -0.60 10.14 5.26
C PHE A 34 -1.02 11.47 5.88
N ALA A 35 -2.04 12.09 5.30
CA ALA A 35 -2.61 13.35 5.77
C ALA A 35 -4.08 13.18 6.18
N GLY A 36 -4.50 13.97 7.17
CA GLY A 36 -5.92 14.07 7.56
C GLY A 36 -6.52 12.79 8.13
N GLU A 37 -7.77 12.51 7.74
CA GLU A 37 -8.55 11.36 8.21
C GLU A 37 -8.22 10.10 7.39
N ALA A 38 -8.05 8.98 8.09
CA ALA A 38 -7.99 7.65 7.50
C ALA A 38 -9.25 6.87 7.92
N SER A 39 -9.93 6.25 6.96
CA SER A 39 -11.14 5.45 7.23
C SER A 39 -10.88 3.97 6.97
N THR A 40 -11.59 3.11 7.71
CA THR A 40 -11.55 1.66 7.53
C THR A 40 -12.97 1.12 7.54
N TYR A 41 -13.39 0.48 6.45
CA TYR A 41 -14.73 -0.12 6.36
C TYR A 41 -14.74 -1.37 5.47
N ALA A 42 -15.77 -2.20 5.62
CA ALA A 42 -15.99 -3.35 4.74
C ALA A 42 -16.77 -2.89 3.50
N PRO A 43 -16.18 -2.91 2.29
CA PRO A 43 -16.78 -2.31 1.11
C PRO A 43 -17.97 -3.12 0.56
N SER A 44 -18.03 -4.41 0.84
CA SER A 44 -19.19 -5.24 0.49
C SER A 44 -19.38 -6.44 1.41
N LYS A 45 -20.65 -6.82 1.62
CA LYS A 45 -21.05 -8.05 2.32
C LYS A 45 -21.24 -9.25 1.37
N LYS A 46 -21.32 -9.03 0.05
CA LYS A 46 -21.58 -10.06 -0.98
C LYS A 46 -20.84 -9.76 -2.30
N GLY A 47 -20.48 -10.78 -3.07
CA GLY A 47 -19.84 -10.59 -4.38
C GLY A 47 -18.38 -10.11 -4.30
N LYS A 48 -17.96 -9.31 -5.30
CA LYS A 48 -16.58 -8.79 -5.41
C LYS A 48 -16.22 -7.97 -4.16
N TYR A 49 -15.03 -8.23 -3.61
CA TYR A 49 -14.50 -7.59 -2.38
C TYR A 49 -15.19 -7.99 -1.05
N LYS A 50 -16.04 -9.02 -1.02
CA LYS A 50 -16.51 -9.61 0.25
C LYS A 50 -15.31 -10.10 1.08
N GLY A 51 -15.28 -9.73 2.37
CA GLY A 51 -14.25 -10.15 3.32
C GLY A 51 -12.99 -9.28 3.33
N TYR A 52 -12.95 -8.21 2.53
CA TYR A 52 -11.87 -7.23 2.57
C TYR A 52 -12.21 -6.07 3.50
N TYR A 53 -11.20 -5.51 4.14
CA TYR A 53 -11.27 -4.15 4.68
C TYR A 53 -10.69 -3.20 3.64
N ARG A 54 -11.42 -2.12 3.35
CA ARG A 54 -10.91 -1.01 2.53
C ARG A 54 -10.28 0.01 3.47
N LEU A 55 -9.05 0.39 3.14
CA LEU A 55 -8.37 1.55 3.71
C LEU A 55 -8.52 2.69 2.70
N GLU A 56 -9.07 3.82 3.14
CA GLU A 56 -8.99 5.07 2.39
C GLU A 56 -7.98 5.96 3.09
N LEU A 57 -6.89 6.25 2.37
CA LEU A 57 -5.73 6.99 2.85
C LEU A 57 -5.56 8.21 1.95
N ASN A 58 -5.43 9.39 2.53
CA ASN A 58 -5.03 10.58 1.79
C ASN A 58 -3.52 10.72 1.89
N VAL A 59 -2.85 10.78 0.74
CA VAL A 59 -1.42 11.06 0.63
C VAL A 59 -1.30 12.42 -0.03
N LEU A 60 -0.59 13.35 0.61
CA LEU A 60 -0.38 14.69 0.06
C LEU A 60 1.08 14.86 -0.35
N ILE A 61 1.26 15.32 -1.58
CA ILE A 61 2.54 15.76 -2.13
C ILE A 61 2.33 17.22 -2.55
N PRO A 62 3.26 18.15 -2.25
CA PRO A 62 3.12 19.54 -2.68
C PRO A 62 2.93 19.66 -4.20
N GLU A 63 2.01 20.51 -4.62
CA GLU A 63 1.66 20.72 -6.04
C GLU A 63 2.86 21.20 -6.87
N ASP A 64 3.80 21.94 -6.26
CA ASP A 64 5.03 22.40 -6.90
C ASP A 64 6.15 21.34 -6.91
N ALA A 65 6.00 20.25 -6.16
CA ALA A 65 6.98 19.18 -6.07
C ALA A 65 6.81 18.11 -7.17
N ILE A 66 5.63 18.01 -7.80
CA ILE A 66 5.33 16.99 -8.82
C ILE A 66 4.51 17.58 -9.98
N LYS A 67 4.70 17.05 -11.18
CA LYS A 67 3.88 17.35 -12.36
C LYS A 67 3.26 16.04 -12.86
N GLY A 68 1.96 16.02 -13.15
CA GLY A 68 1.24 14.81 -13.58
C GLY A 68 -0.28 15.01 -13.49
N ASP A 69 -1.05 14.08 -14.07
CA ASP A 69 -2.51 14.21 -14.21
C ASP A 69 -3.29 13.26 -13.28
N ASP A 70 -2.83 12.01 -13.08
CA ASP A 70 -3.53 11.03 -12.22
C ASP A 70 -2.58 10.00 -11.58
N CYS A 71 -2.79 9.77 -10.28
CA CYS A 71 -2.11 8.75 -9.50
C CYS A 71 -2.19 7.34 -10.09
N LEU A 72 -3.31 6.95 -10.71
CA LEU A 72 -3.45 5.60 -11.24
C LEU A 72 -2.62 5.34 -12.50
N ASN A 73 -2.32 6.37 -13.28
CA ASN A 73 -1.58 6.25 -14.54
C ASN A 73 -0.10 6.62 -14.36
N ASP A 74 0.18 7.58 -13.48
CA ASP A 74 1.52 8.18 -13.36
C ASP A 74 2.27 7.70 -12.11
N PHE A 75 1.56 7.28 -11.05
CA PHE A 75 2.18 6.94 -9.76
C PHE A 75 2.02 5.45 -9.42
N ALA A 76 3.13 4.71 -9.43
CA ALA A 76 3.16 3.36 -8.88
C ALA A 76 3.32 3.41 -7.36
N ALA A 77 2.22 3.24 -6.61
CA ALA A 77 2.23 3.31 -5.14
C ALA A 77 1.78 2.00 -4.47
N PHE A 78 2.33 1.74 -3.30
CA PHE A 78 1.87 0.68 -2.38
C PHE A 78 1.94 1.18 -0.94
N ALA A 79 1.04 0.70 -0.10
CA ALA A 79 0.99 1.09 1.31
C ALA A 79 1.75 0.08 2.18
N VAL A 80 2.65 0.59 3.02
CA VAL A 80 3.22 -0.17 4.14
C VAL A 80 2.48 0.21 5.41
N VAL A 81 1.81 -0.75 6.04
CA VAL A 81 1.00 -0.53 7.24
C VAL A 81 1.51 -1.37 8.42
N ARG A 82 1.61 -0.75 9.59
CA ARG A 82 1.94 -1.45 10.84
C ARG A 82 0.67 -1.92 11.52
N LEU A 83 0.54 -3.23 11.74
CA LEU A 83 -0.54 -3.83 12.52
C LEU A 83 0.01 -4.47 13.80
N PRO A 84 -0.68 -4.36 14.95
CA PRO A 84 -0.37 -5.19 16.12
C PRO A 84 -0.51 -6.68 15.77
N LYS A 85 0.49 -7.50 16.13
CA LYS A 85 0.52 -8.94 15.79
C LYS A 85 -0.74 -9.67 16.26
N GLU A 86 -1.19 -9.38 17.48
CA GLU A 86 -2.41 -9.95 18.07
C GLU A 86 -3.70 -9.68 17.28
N ARG A 87 -3.71 -8.69 16.38
CA ARG A 87 -4.87 -8.34 15.54
C ARG A 87 -4.87 -9.02 14.17
N VAL A 88 -3.82 -9.78 13.84
CA VAL A 88 -3.72 -10.52 12.58
C VAL A 88 -4.15 -11.97 12.83
N GLN A 89 -5.00 -12.49 11.94
CA GLN A 89 -5.50 -13.86 12.04
C GLN A 89 -4.37 -14.85 11.79
N GLU A 90 -4.32 -15.93 12.57
CA GLU A 90 -3.19 -16.88 12.59
C GLU A 90 -2.85 -17.44 11.20
N HIS A 91 -3.87 -17.82 10.42
CA HIS A 91 -3.71 -18.36 9.07
C HIS A 91 -3.15 -17.38 8.03
N LEU A 92 -3.02 -16.09 8.37
CA LEU A 92 -2.46 -15.07 7.47
C LEU A 92 -0.95 -14.92 7.62
N TRP A 93 -0.37 -15.43 8.70
CA TRP A 93 1.07 -15.51 8.84
C TRP A 93 1.61 -16.53 7.85
N ARG A 94 2.67 -16.17 7.12
CA ARG A 94 3.45 -17.17 6.39
C ARG A 94 4.27 -17.95 7.42
N GLU A 95 4.22 -19.27 7.37
CA GLU A 95 5.28 -20.09 7.95
C GLU A 95 6.58 -19.72 7.20
N GLU A 96 7.65 -19.47 7.97
CA GLU A 96 8.96 -19.09 7.43
C GLU A 96 9.59 -20.20 6.58
#